data_AF-A0A7S3DRH2-F1
#
_entry.id   AF-A0A7S3DRH2-F1
#
_cell.length_a   1.000
_cell.length_b   1.000
_cell.length_c   1.000
_cell.angle_alpha   90.00
_cell.angle_beta   90.00
_cell.angle_gamma   90.00
#
_symmetry.space_group_name_H-M   'P 1'
#
loop_
_entity.id
_entity.type
_entity.pdbx_description
1 polymer ?
#
loop_
_entity_poly.entity_id
_entity_poly.type
_entity_poly.pdbx_seq_one_letter_code
_entity_poly.pdbx_strand_id
1 'polypeptide(L)'
;LILNGEEDSVLLLAKSTSEPGHPDFQIVNRTVIPPLSLVFPGSFNPPHTGHVQLVKSAMDASKCDTAWFELSITNADKDPLAVDDVVERLTKFLVLREEMPTHWGILLTNAPLFKQKVDLLYPLQVSRSYNEEKAEVLPPLHFVIGTDTLVRIVDPKYYNNSRDEMLQALRSMPCHFVVGGRLEQKNVDPSKGPIYVSGQQDVDKLPDDLKTKFTLIDGFRVDISSSELRKKQAAT
;
A
#
# COMPACT_ATOMS: atom_id res chain seq x y z
N LEU A 1 -4.30 20.47 9.75
CA LEU A 1 -5.14 19.26 9.82
C LEU A 1 -5.01 18.73 11.25
N ILE A 2 -6.05 18.84 12.09
CA ILE A 2 -6.07 18.05 13.33
C ILE A 2 -6.87 16.80 12.99
N LEU A 3 -6.17 15.70 12.72
CA LEU A 3 -6.76 14.37 12.76
C LEU A 3 -7.03 14.11 14.24
N ASN A 4 -8.21 14.50 14.72
CA ASN A 4 -8.60 14.38 16.14
C ASN A 4 -8.97 12.93 16.53
N GLY A 5 -8.82 11.98 15.60
CA GLY A 5 -9.14 10.57 15.80
C GLY A 5 -10.63 10.23 15.72
N GLU A 6 -11.50 11.21 15.42
CA GLU A 6 -12.94 10.94 15.21
C GLU A 6 -13.22 10.34 13.83
N GLU A 7 -12.35 10.59 12.86
CA GLU A 7 -12.45 10.05 11.49
C GLU A 7 -11.51 8.85 11.31
N ASP A 8 -12.06 7.69 10.93
CA ASP A 8 -11.28 6.46 10.72
C ASP A 8 -10.41 6.53 9.45
N SER A 9 -10.83 7.32 8.47
CA SER A 9 -10.06 7.57 7.24
C SER A 9 -10.31 8.96 6.65
N VAL A 10 -9.27 9.54 6.05
CA VAL A 10 -9.36 10.81 5.30
C VAL A 10 -8.68 10.64 3.95
N LEU A 11 -9.36 11.08 2.90
CA LEU A 11 -8.78 11.13 1.55
C LEU A 11 -8.20 12.51 1.24
N LEU A 12 -6.96 12.52 0.75
CA LEU A 12 -6.25 13.70 0.27
C LEU A 12 -5.97 13.57 -1.23
N LEU A 13 -6.51 14.52 -2.01
CA LEU A 13 -6.26 14.63 -3.45
C LEU A 13 -5.28 15.76 -3.72
N ALA A 14 -4.19 15.48 -4.43
CA ALA A 14 -3.25 16.52 -4.84
C ALA A 14 -3.93 17.44 -5.87
N LYS A 15 -3.88 18.76 -5.64
CA LYS A 15 -4.39 19.74 -6.59
C LYS A 15 -3.49 19.83 -7.81
N SER A 16 -4.07 20.02 -8.99
CA SER A 16 -3.31 20.19 -10.24
C SER A 16 -2.38 21.41 -10.22
N THR A 17 -2.76 22.47 -9.52
CA THR A 17 -1.97 23.71 -9.35
C THR A 17 -1.74 24.00 -7.86
N SER A 18 -0.55 24.51 -7.54
CA SER A 18 -0.28 25.11 -6.24
C SER A 18 -0.64 26.59 -6.27
N GLU A 19 -1.32 27.06 -5.22
CA GLU A 19 -1.70 28.46 -5.07
C GLU A 19 -1.13 29.01 -3.76
N PRO A 20 -0.44 30.17 -3.76
CA PRO A 20 0.11 30.76 -2.55
C PRO A 20 -0.97 30.94 -1.48
N GLY A 21 -0.73 30.41 -0.28
CA GLY A 21 -1.66 30.49 0.86
C GLY A 21 -2.78 29.46 0.87
N HIS A 22 -2.85 28.56 -0.11
CA HIS A 22 -3.81 27.46 -0.14
C HIS A 22 -3.11 26.09 0.05
N PRO A 23 -3.76 25.11 0.69
CA PRO A 23 -3.20 23.77 0.81
C PRO A 23 -3.12 23.10 -0.56
N ASP A 24 -2.00 22.43 -0.84
CA ASP A 24 -1.72 21.68 -2.07
C ASP A 24 -2.55 20.39 -2.20
N PHE A 25 -3.27 20.04 -1.14
CA PHE A 25 -4.20 18.92 -1.10
C PHE A 25 -5.64 19.41 -0.84
N GLN A 26 -6.60 18.77 -1.50
CA GLN A 26 -8.02 18.84 -1.16
C GLN A 26 -8.38 17.67 -0.25
N ILE A 27 -9.06 17.98 0.86
CA ILE A 27 -9.56 16.98 1.81
C ILE A 27 -10.96 16.55 1.39
N VAL A 28 -11.21 15.25 1.38
CA VAL A 28 -12.53 14.67 1.14
C VAL A 28 -12.93 13.83 2.37
N ASN A 29 -13.91 14.30 3.14
CA ASN A 29 -14.36 13.65 4.38
C ASN A 29 -15.33 12.48 4.15
N ARG A 30 -15.87 12.31 2.93
CA ARG A 30 -16.67 11.14 2.54
C ARG A 30 -15.89 10.33 1.53
N THR A 31 -14.89 9.62 2.02
CA THR A 31 -13.98 8.82 1.20
C THR A 31 -14.75 7.74 0.48
N VAL A 32 -14.63 7.74 -0.85
CA VAL A 32 -15.14 6.68 -1.72
C VAL A 32 -13.95 6.12 -2.48
N ILE A 33 -13.84 4.79 -2.52
CA ILE A 33 -12.83 4.09 -3.31
C ILE A 33 -13.50 3.68 -4.63
N PRO A 34 -13.11 4.28 -5.76
CA PRO A 34 -13.70 3.92 -7.03
C PRO A 34 -13.29 2.49 -7.42
N PRO A 35 -14.08 1.81 -8.25
CA PRO A 35 -13.70 0.52 -8.84
C PRO A 35 -12.37 0.61 -9.58
N LEU A 36 -11.65 -0.52 -9.64
CA LEU A 36 -10.30 -0.58 -10.22
C LEU A 36 -9.27 0.29 -9.49
N SER A 37 -9.45 0.44 -8.17
CA SER A 37 -8.48 1.06 -7.28
C SER A 37 -7.41 0.08 -6.82
N LEU A 38 -6.16 0.55 -6.79
CA LEU A 38 -5.02 -0.13 -6.18
C LEU A 38 -4.56 0.66 -4.95
N VAL A 39 -4.55 0.01 -3.79
CA VAL A 39 -4.08 0.60 -2.53
C VAL A 39 -2.64 0.19 -2.26
N PHE A 40 -1.77 1.14 -1.93
CA PHE A 40 -0.39 0.89 -1.53
C PHE A 40 -0.16 1.32 -0.07
N PRO A 41 -0.23 0.40 0.89
CA PRO A 41 0.12 0.66 2.27
C PRO A 41 1.62 0.87 2.45
N GLY A 42 2.03 1.97 3.08
CA GLY A 42 3.45 2.25 3.29
C GLY A 42 3.71 3.32 4.34
N SER A 43 4.91 3.27 4.92
CA SER A 43 5.36 4.34 5.83
C SER A 43 5.75 5.61 5.09
N PHE A 44 6.18 5.48 3.83
CA PHE A 44 6.59 6.59 2.95
C PHE A 44 7.47 7.63 3.65
N ASN A 45 8.56 7.19 4.28
CA ASN A 45 9.41 8.07 5.09
C ASN A 45 10.86 8.12 4.58
N PRO A 46 11.18 8.87 3.51
CA PRO A 46 10.27 9.59 2.62
C PRO A 46 9.72 8.70 1.47
N PRO A 47 8.65 9.12 0.77
CA PRO A 47 8.31 8.56 -0.53
C PRO A 47 9.45 8.81 -1.55
N HIS A 48 9.49 8.02 -2.61
CA HIS A 48 10.54 8.09 -3.65
C HIS A 48 10.11 7.40 -4.94
N THR A 49 10.85 7.61 -6.03
CA THR A 49 10.61 7.02 -7.37
C THR A 49 10.36 5.52 -7.35
N GLY A 50 11.07 4.75 -6.52
CA GLY A 50 10.80 3.31 -6.40
C GLY A 50 9.39 2.94 -5.93
N HIS A 51 8.77 3.75 -5.06
CA HIS A 51 7.36 3.56 -4.69
C HIS A 51 6.44 3.80 -5.89
N VAL A 52 6.74 4.83 -6.67
CA VAL A 52 5.95 5.22 -7.86
C VAL A 52 6.05 4.16 -8.95
N GLN A 53 7.25 3.64 -9.20
CA GLN A 53 7.48 2.56 -10.16
C GLN A 53 6.75 1.28 -9.74
N LEU A 54 6.77 0.92 -8.45
CA LEU A 54 6.05 -0.25 -7.95
C LEU A 54 4.54 -0.13 -8.19
N VAL A 55 3.96 1.04 -7.87
CA VAL A 55 2.54 1.31 -8.11
C VAL A 55 2.20 1.19 -9.60
N LYS A 56 2.99 1.79 -10.50
CA LYS A 56 2.75 1.71 -11.95
C LYS A 56 2.77 0.26 -12.46
N SER A 57 3.80 -0.51 -12.10
CA SER A 57 3.88 -1.92 -12.51
C SER A 57 2.73 -2.75 -11.93
N ALA A 58 2.30 -2.46 -10.70
CA ALA A 58 1.17 -3.15 -10.09
C ALA A 58 -0.18 -2.77 -10.71
N MET A 59 -0.37 -1.51 -11.11
CA MET A 59 -1.54 -1.07 -11.87
C MET A 59 -1.62 -1.80 -13.21
N ASP A 60 -0.51 -1.92 -13.93
CA ASP A 60 -0.43 -2.66 -15.19
C ASP A 60 -0.79 -4.15 -15.02
N ALA A 61 -0.30 -4.77 -13.95
CA ALA A 61 -0.56 -6.18 -13.64
C ALA A 61 -2.02 -6.46 -13.21
N SER A 62 -2.61 -5.55 -12.42
CA SER A 62 -3.98 -5.69 -11.87
C SER A 62 -5.07 -5.02 -12.71
N LYS A 63 -4.70 -4.27 -13.74
CA LYS A 63 -5.61 -3.44 -14.55
C LYS A 63 -6.37 -2.38 -13.72
N CYS A 64 -5.75 -1.92 -12.64
CA CYS A 64 -6.25 -0.79 -11.86
C CYS A 64 -5.95 0.54 -12.56
N ASP A 65 -6.86 1.50 -12.47
CA ASP A 65 -6.75 2.82 -13.11
C ASP A 65 -6.44 3.96 -12.13
N THR A 66 -6.59 3.69 -10.82
CA THR A 66 -6.42 4.67 -9.74
C THR A 66 -5.54 4.10 -8.63
N ALA A 67 -4.55 4.88 -8.19
CA ALA A 67 -3.63 4.51 -7.11
C ALA A 67 -3.89 5.29 -5.81
N TRP A 68 -3.95 4.59 -4.68
CA TRP A 68 -4.08 5.20 -3.37
C TRP A 68 -2.87 4.86 -2.50
N PHE A 69 -2.03 5.85 -2.18
CA PHE A 69 -0.96 5.67 -1.21
C PHE A 69 -1.55 5.75 0.19
N GLU A 70 -1.59 4.63 0.90
CA GLU A 70 -2.19 4.54 2.22
C GLU A 70 -1.11 4.69 3.30
N LEU A 71 -1.28 5.70 4.14
CA LEU A 71 -0.43 6.01 5.28
C LEU A 71 -1.26 5.87 6.56
N SER A 72 -0.96 4.82 7.33
CA SER A 72 -1.57 4.66 8.65
C SER A 72 -0.94 5.63 9.64
N ILE A 73 -1.76 6.45 10.30
CA ILE A 73 -1.34 7.43 11.30
C ILE A 73 -0.98 6.74 12.61
N THR A 74 -1.67 5.65 12.93
CA THR A 74 -1.40 4.82 14.10
C THR A 74 -0.56 3.61 13.75
N ASN A 75 0.33 3.21 14.66
CA ASN A 75 1.07 1.96 14.56
C ASN A 75 0.67 1.06 15.73
N ALA A 76 0.67 -0.27 15.53
CA ALA A 76 0.31 -1.20 16.60
C ALA A 76 1.26 -1.14 17.81
N ASP A 77 2.55 -0.83 17.57
CA ASP A 77 3.61 -0.89 18.57
C ASP A 77 4.34 0.44 18.78
N LYS A 78 3.82 1.56 18.26
CA LYS A 78 4.45 2.88 18.38
C LYS A 78 3.39 3.96 18.60
N ASP A 79 3.84 5.08 19.15
CA ASP A 79 3.01 6.28 19.22
C ASP A 79 2.46 6.64 17.82
N PRO A 80 1.25 7.23 17.77
CA PRO A 80 0.73 7.82 16.54
C PRO A 80 1.75 8.78 15.93
N LEU A 81 1.78 8.84 14.60
CA LEU A 81 2.65 9.76 13.88
C LEU A 81 2.36 11.20 14.31
N ALA A 82 3.42 11.94 14.61
CA ALA A 82 3.31 13.37 14.85
C ALA A 82 2.73 14.06 13.60
N VAL A 83 1.93 15.11 13.81
CA VAL A 83 1.32 15.85 12.70
C VAL A 83 2.40 16.39 11.75
N ASP A 84 3.51 16.87 12.30
CA ASP A 84 4.63 17.39 11.51
C ASP A 84 5.28 16.29 10.64
N ASP A 85 5.41 15.07 11.15
CA ASP A 85 5.90 13.93 10.37
C ASP A 85 4.96 13.58 9.21
N VAL A 86 3.64 13.61 9.46
CA VAL A 86 2.64 13.37 8.41
C VAL A 86 2.75 14.45 7.35
N VAL A 87 2.77 15.73 7.74
CA VAL A 87 2.90 16.87 6.83
C VAL A 87 4.18 16.77 6.01
N GLU A 88 5.32 16.45 6.62
CA GLU A 88 6.59 16.30 5.90
C GLU A 88 6.49 15.23 4.80
N ARG A 89 5.94 14.06 5.13
CA ARG A 89 5.77 12.96 4.16
C ARG A 89 4.85 13.37 3.02
N LEU A 90 3.73 14.04 3.32
CA LEU A 90 2.79 14.56 2.30
C LEU A 90 3.48 15.56 1.36
N THR A 91 4.30 16.47 1.89
CA THR A 91 5.06 17.41 1.04
C THR A 91 6.03 16.69 0.11
N LYS A 92 6.67 15.61 0.56
CA LYS A 92 7.56 14.80 -0.30
C LYS A 92 6.82 14.08 -1.42
N PHE A 93 5.54 13.75 -1.26
CA PHE A 93 4.72 13.22 -2.37
C PHE A 93 4.53 14.25 -3.47
N LEU A 94 4.40 15.54 -3.14
CA LEU A 94 4.23 16.62 -4.13
C LEU A 94 5.46 16.78 -5.02
N VAL A 95 6.66 16.51 -4.49
CA VAL A 95 7.92 16.52 -5.27
C VAL A 95 7.92 15.45 -6.36
N LEU A 96 7.19 14.35 -6.16
CA LEU A 96 7.10 13.23 -7.10
C LEU A 96 5.91 13.35 -8.08
N ARG A 97 5.18 14.48 -8.06
CA ARG A 97 3.93 14.66 -8.82
C ARG A 97 4.05 14.29 -10.30
N GLU A 98 5.10 14.74 -10.96
CA GLU A 98 5.33 14.49 -12.39
C GLU A 98 5.63 13.01 -12.70
N GLU A 99 6.05 12.24 -11.69
CA GLU A 99 6.30 10.81 -11.84
C GLU A 99 5.03 9.99 -11.55
N MET A 100 4.01 10.55 -10.89
CA MET A 100 2.84 9.79 -10.42
C MET A 100 1.97 9.23 -11.57
N PRO A 101 1.16 8.19 -11.32
CA PRO A 101 0.08 7.79 -12.23
C PRO A 101 -0.90 8.94 -12.46
N THR A 102 -1.67 8.89 -13.54
CA THR A 102 -2.67 9.93 -13.88
C THR A 102 -3.69 10.15 -12.76
N HIS A 103 -4.23 9.06 -12.20
CA HIS A 103 -5.17 9.12 -11.09
C HIS A 103 -4.49 8.57 -9.83
N TRP A 104 -4.25 9.45 -8.87
CA TRP A 104 -3.67 9.06 -7.60
C TRP A 104 -4.16 9.95 -6.45
N GLY A 105 -4.04 9.43 -5.23
CA GLY A 105 -4.21 10.21 -4.02
C GLY A 105 -3.63 9.52 -2.80
N ILE A 106 -3.81 10.14 -1.63
CA ILE A 106 -3.28 9.65 -0.36
C ILE A 106 -4.44 9.36 0.59
N LEU A 107 -4.48 8.14 1.13
CA LEU A 107 -5.39 7.73 2.18
C LEU A 107 -4.65 7.82 3.52
N LEU A 108 -5.18 8.60 4.45
CA LEU A 108 -4.74 8.55 5.84
C LEU A 108 -5.71 7.67 6.62
N THR A 109 -5.20 6.68 7.36
CA THR A 109 -6.07 5.74 8.10
C THR A 109 -5.63 5.53 9.55
N ASN A 110 -6.57 5.08 10.38
CA ASN A 110 -6.31 4.52 11.71
C ASN A 110 -6.41 2.98 11.70
N ALA A 111 -5.64 2.31 10.83
CA ALA A 111 -5.69 0.87 10.68
C ALA A 111 -4.28 0.26 10.61
N PRO A 112 -3.61 -0.09 11.72
CA PRO A 112 -2.24 -0.59 11.68
C PRO A 112 -2.09 -1.96 11.01
N LEU A 113 -3.04 -2.88 11.21
CA LEU A 113 -2.99 -4.24 10.67
C LEU A 113 -3.63 -4.36 9.28
N PHE A 114 -3.18 -5.33 8.47
CA PHE A 114 -3.74 -5.55 7.13
C PHE A 114 -5.24 -5.88 7.15
N LYS A 115 -5.67 -6.73 8.08
CA LYS A 115 -7.10 -7.05 8.25
C LYS A 115 -7.92 -5.79 8.55
N GLN A 116 -7.43 -4.92 9.43
CA GLN A 116 -8.09 -3.66 9.76
C GLN A 116 -8.17 -2.72 8.55
N LYS A 117 -7.10 -2.65 7.72
CA LYS A 117 -7.12 -1.89 6.46
C LYS A 117 -8.22 -2.40 5.53
N VAL A 118 -8.34 -3.73 5.39
CA VAL A 118 -9.38 -4.33 4.54
C VAL A 118 -10.77 -4.02 5.10
N ASP A 119 -10.99 -4.21 6.41
CA ASP A 119 -12.28 -3.95 7.06
C ASP A 119 -12.71 -2.48 6.97
N LEU A 120 -11.75 -1.56 7.04
CA LEU A 120 -11.98 -0.13 6.91
C LEU A 120 -12.28 0.27 5.46
N LEU A 121 -11.49 -0.22 4.50
CA LEU A 121 -11.52 0.27 3.12
C LEU A 121 -12.54 -0.47 2.25
N TYR A 122 -12.84 -1.74 2.52
CA TYR A 122 -13.72 -2.55 1.67
C TYR A 122 -15.14 -1.97 1.58
N PRO A 123 -15.76 -1.50 2.69
CA PRO A 123 -17.08 -0.86 2.65
C PRO A 123 -17.11 0.50 1.94
N LEU A 124 -15.96 1.14 1.74
CA LEU A 124 -15.85 2.42 1.03
C LEU A 124 -15.85 2.26 -0.49
N GLN A 125 -15.80 1.03 -1.00
CA GLN A 125 -15.91 0.77 -2.43
C GLN A 125 -17.33 1.06 -2.93
N VAL A 126 -17.44 1.80 -4.03
CA VAL A 126 -18.71 1.97 -4.75
C VAL A 126 -18.75 1.04 -5.95
N SER A 127 -19.90 0.45 -6.28
CA SER A 127 -20.05 -0.33 -7.52
C SER A 127 -20.08 0.60 -8.75
N ARG A 128 -19.57 0.14 -9.91
CA ARG A 128 -19.77 0.82 -11.21
C ARG A 128 -21.23 0.77 -11.66
N SER A 129 -22.03 -0.16 -11.13
CA SER A 129 -23.46 -0.32 -11.41
C SER A 129 -24.22 -0.25 -10.10
N TYR A 130 -24.67 0.93 -9.70
CA TYR A 130 -25.64 1.03 -8.61
C TYR A 130 -27.01 0.59 -9.15
N ASN A 131 -27.28 -0.71 -9.11
CA ASN A 131 -28.63 -1.25 -9.28
C ASN A 131 -29.06 -1.85 -7.94
N GLU A 132 -30.04 -1.23 -7.29
CA GLU A 132 -30.53 -1.57 -5.95
C GLU A 132 -31.09 -3.01 -5.83
N GLU A 133 -31.33 -3.69 -6.95
CA GLU A 133 -32.04 -4.96 -6.99
C GLU A 133 -31.15 -6.22 -6.93
N LYS A 134 -29.82 -6.08 -6.97
CA LYS A 134 -28.89 -7.20 -6.74
C LYS A 134 -27.84 -6.78 -5.73
N ALA A 135 -27.69 -7.56 -4.67
CA ALA A 135 -26.52 -7.50 -3.81
C ALA A 135 -25.29 -7.86 -4.66
N GLU A 136 -24.72 -6.88 -5.36
CA GLU A 136 -23.50 -7.06 -6.12
C GLU A 136 -22.39 -7.33 -5.12
N VAL A 137 -21.79 -8.52 -5.20
CA VAL A 137 -20.56 -8.83 -4.48
C VAL A 137 -19.51 -7.82 -4.94
N LEU A 138 -19.07 -6.94 -4.04
CA LEU A 138 -18.05 -5.94 -4.37
C LEU A 138 -16.77 -6.66 -4.80
N PRO A 139 -16.06 -6.14 -5.82
CA PRO A 139 -14.80 -6.72 -6.25
C PRO A 139 -13.79 -6.69 -5.09
N PRO A 140 -12.79 -7.59 -5.11
CA PRO A 140 -11.74 -7.58 -4.10
C PRO A 140 -10.97 -6.26 -4.15
N LEU A 141 -10.59 -5.75 -2.97
CA LEU A 141 -9.64 -4.64 -2.89
C LEU A 141 -8.26 -5.10 -3.40
N HIS A 142 -7.69 -4.38 -4.36
CA HIS A 142 -6.32 -4.63 -4.79
C HIS A 142 -5.33 -3.90 -3.89
N PHE A 143 -4.35 -4.61 -3.37
CA PHE A 143 -3.24 -4.06 -2.62
C PHE A 143 -1.93 -4.32 -3.35
N VAL A 144 -1.10 -3.30 -3.53
CA VAL A 144 0.31 -3.51 -3.92
C VAL A 144 1.18 -3.56 -2.68
N ILE A 145 2.04 -4.58 -2.61
CA ILE A 145 2.94 -4.83 -1.49
C ILE A 145 4.31 -5.27 -1.97
N GLY A 146 5.34 -5.03 -1.16
CA GLY A 146 6.65 -5.64 -1.34
C GLY A 146 6.75 -7.03 -0.71
N THR A 147 7.78 -7.79 -1.06
CA THR A 147 8.02 -9.15 -0.50
C THR A 147 8.18 -9.18 1.01
N ASP A 148 8.79 -8.18 1.62
CA ASP A 148 8.91 -8.11 3.09
C ASP A 148 7.53 -8.00 3.78
N THR A 149 6.55 -7.42 3.10
CA THR A 149 5.16 -7.38 3.58
C THR A 149 4.44 -8.69 3.30
N LEU A 150 4.65 -9.30 2.12
CA LEU A 150 4.13 -10.63 1.82
C LEU A 150 4.54 -11.64 2.89
N VAL A 151 5.84 -11.71 3.22
CA VAL A 151 6.38 -12.62 4.24
C VAL A 151 5.64 -12.43 5.56
N ARG A 152 5.35 -11.20 5.97
CA ARG A 152 4.60 -10.93 7.20
C ARG A 152 3.13 -11.35 7.11
N ILE A 153 2.49 -11.13 5.96
CA ILE A 153 1.10 -11.51 5.72
C ILE A 153 0.91 -13.03 5.82
N VAL A 154 1.90 -13.81 5.37
CA VAL A 154 1.87 -15.29 5.35
C VAL A 154 2.71 -15.95 6.45
N ASP A 155 3.02 -15.22 7.52
CA ASP A 155 3.76 -15.74 8.67
C ASP A 155 2.81 -15.98 9.86
N PRO A 156 2.64 -17.24 10.32
CA PRO A 156 1.77 -17.60 11.43
C PRO A 156 2.03 -16.82 12.73
N LYS A 157 3.22 -16.24 12.93
CA LYS A 157 3.51 -15.47 14.15
C LYS A 157 2.58 -14.27 14.35
N TYR A 158 1.99 -13.74 13.27
CA TYR A 158 1.00 -12.66 13.33
C TYR A 158 -0.43 -13.14 13.55
N TYR A 159 -0.64 -14.45 13.69
CA TYR A 159 -1.94 -15.11 13.82
C TYR A 159 -1.89 -16.13 14.95
N ASN A 160 -1.55 -15.68 16.16
CA ASN A 160 -1.41 -16.51 17.36
C ASN A 160 -0.48 -17.73 17.20
N ASN A 161 0.52 -17.63 16.32
CA ASN A 161 1.39 -18.74 15.91
C ASN A 161 0.64 -19.94 15.30
N SER A 162 -0.57 -19.72 14.78
CA SER A 162 -1.44 -20.72 14.18
C SER A 162 -1.51 -20.55 12.66
N ARG A 163 -1.08 -21.59 11.94
CA ARG A 163 -1.18 -21.63 10.48
C ARG A 163 -2.64 -21.64 10.03
N ASP A 164 -3.52 -22.35 10.73
CA ASP A 164 -4.93 -22.44 10.34
C ASP A 164 -5.64 -21.08 10.50
N GLU A 165 -5.34 -20.35 11.57
CA GLU A 165 -5.86 -18.99 11.77
C GLU A 165 -5.36 -18.03 10.69
N MET A 166 -4.07 -18.12 10.32
CA MET A 166 -3.51 -17.36 9.20
C MET A 166 -4.25 -17.65 7.88
N LEU A 167 -4.43 -18.93 7.54
CA LEU A 167 -5.13 -19.32 6.31
C LEU A 167 -6.60 -18.86 6.33
N GLN A 168 -7.28 -18.98 7.47
CA GLN A 168 -8.65 -18.50 7.64
C GLN A 168 -8.74 -16.97 7.50
N ALA A 169 -7.83 -16.23 8.12
CA ALA A 169 -7.76 -14.78 7.99
C ALA A 169 -7.58 -14.36 6.53
N LEU A 170 -6.63 -14.98 5.82
CA LEU A 170 -6.41 -14.74 4.39
C LEU A 170 -7.65 -15.03 3.55
N ARG A 171 -8.35 -16.14 3.79
CA ARG A 171 -9.60 -16.48 3.08
C ARG A 171 -10.70 -15.46 3.33
N SER A 172 -10.80 -14.97 4.57
CA SER A 172 -11.85 -14.03 4.98
C SER A 172 -11.68 -12.62 4.40
N MET A 173 -10.46 -12.23 4.02
CA MET A 173 -10.21 -10.90 3.47
C MET A 173 -10.63 -10.84 2.00
N PRO A 174 -11.60 -9.97 1.63
CA PRO A 174 -11.99 -9.75 0.24
C PRO A 174 -10.98 -8.83 -0.47
N CYS A 175 -9.74 -9.30 -0.56
CA CYS A 175 -8.64 -8.57 -1.19
C CYS A 175 -7.80 -9.48 -2.09
N HIS A 176 -7.02 -8.82 -2.94
CA HIS A 176 -6.04 -9.43 -3.84
C HIS A 176 -4.74 -8.64 -3.76
N PHE A 177 -3.62 -9.35 -3.66
CA PHE A 177 -2.29 -8.78 -3.47
C PHE A 177 -1.48 -8.82 -4.75
N VAL A 178 -0.94 -7.68 -5.16
CA VAL A 178 0.03 -7.54 -6.24
C VAL A 178 1.39 -7.35 -5.60
N VAL A 179 2.30 -8.29 -5.80
CA VAL A 179 3.58 -8.35 -5.07
C VAL A 179 4.72 -7.92 -5.97
N GLY A 180 5.38 -6.82 -5.61
CA GLY A 180 6.64 -6.41 -6.21
C GLY A 180 7.82 -7.15 -5.56
N GLY A 181 8.64 -7.80 -6.38
CA GLY A 181 9.90 -8.40 -5.92
C GLY A 181 10.93 -7.35 -5.49
N ARG A 182 11.99 -7.80 -4.82
CA ARG A 182 13.16 -6.97 -4.48
C ARG A 182 14.46 -7.64 -4.89
N LEU A 183 15.48 -6.84 -5.18
CA LEU A 183 16.84 -7.33 -5.27
C LEU A 183 17.42 -7.38 -3.86
N GLU A 184 17.75 -8.58 -3.40
CA GLU A 184 18.47 -8.78 -2.15
C GLU A 184 19.96 -8.46 -2.36
N GLN A 185 20.41 -7.40 -1.69
CA GLN A 185 21.80 -6.95 -1.73
C GLN A 185 22.61 -7.40 -0.51
N LYS A 186 21.94 -7.82 0.57
CA LYS A 186 22.59 -8.27 1.80
C LYS A 186 22.89 -9.76 1.70
N ASN A 187 24.07 -10.18 2.15
CA ASN A 187 24.53 -11.57 2.14
C ASN A 187 24.61 -12.21 0.74
N VAL A 188 24.85 -11.39 -0.27
CA VAL A 188 25.15 -11.87 -1.61
C VAL A 188 26.58 -12.41 -1.60
N ASP A 189 26.73 -13.69 -1.93
CA ASP A 189 28.02 -14.25 -2.32
C ASP A 189 28.60 -13.37 -3.44
N PRO A 190 29.79 -12.75 -3.28
CA PRO A 190 30.39 -11.88 -4.29
C PRO A 190 30.51 -12.52 -5.67
N SER A 191 30.52 -13.86 -5.75
CA SER A 191 30.56 -14.63 -6.99
C SER A 191 29.22 -14.85 -7.68
N LYS A 192 28.08 -14.60 -7.00
CA LYS A 192 26.72 -14.91 -7.51
C LYS A 192 25.87 -13.70 -7.87
N GLY A 193 26.29 -12.50 -7.50
CA GLY A 193 25.56 -11.26 -7.79
C GLY A 193 24.21 -11.16 -7.05
N PRO A 194 23.52 -10.01 -7.12
CA PRO A 194 22.31 -9.76 -6.35
C PRO A 194 21.21 -10.78 -6.68
N ILE A 195 20.56 -11.30 -5.64
CA ILE A 195 19.52 -12.33 -5.77
C ILE A 195 18.16 -11.63 -5.87
N TYR A 196 17.39 -11.94 -6.91
CA TYR A 196 16.00 -11.46 -7.00
C TYR A 196 15.07 -12.33 -6.16
N VAL A 197 14.36 -11.71 -5.22
CA VAL A 197 13.34 -12.35 -4.40
C VAL A 197 11.97 -11.88 -4.91
N SER A 198 11.25 -12.78 -5.59
CA SER A 198 9.92 -12.50 -6.15
C SER A 198 8.78 -12.71 -5.16
N GLY A 199 9.01 -13.47 -4.08
CA GLY A 199 7.96 -13.95 -3.17
C GLY A 199 7.32 -15.29 -3.60
N GLN A 200 7.74 -15.88 -4.73
CA GLN A 200 7.18 -17.13 -5.25
C GLN A 200 7.24 -18.27 -4.23
N GLN A 201 8.38 -18.44 -3.56
CA GLN A 201 8.54 -19.49 -2.55
C GLN A 201 7.57 -19.36 -1.38
N ASP A 202 7.17 -18.15 -1.02
CA ASP A 202 6.23 -17.92 0.08
C ASP A 202 4.78 -18.16 -0.36
N VAL A 203 4.43 -17.76 -1.59
CA VAL A 203 3.12 -18.07 -2.19
C VAL A 203 2.96 -19.57 -2.43
N ASP A 204 4.00 -20.28 -2.88
CA ASP A 204 3.95 -21.72 -3.17
C ASP A 204 3.63 -22.58 -1.95
N LYS A 205 3.94 -22.09 -0.74
CA LYS A 205 3.62 -22.74 0.54
C LYS A 205 2.13 -22.65 0.89
N LEU A 206 1.34 -21.83 0.21
CA LEU A 206 -0.09 -21.67 0.49
C LEU A 206 -0.92 -22.77 -0.21
N PRO A 207 -2.14 -23.07 0.27
CA PRO A 207 -3.14 -23.82 -0.48
C PRO A 207 -3.48 -23.13 -1.82
N ASP A 208 -3.86 -23.91 -2.83
CA ASP A 208 -4.10 -23.40 -4.19
C ASP A 208 -5.18 -22.31 -4.25
N ASP A 209 -6.24 -22.42 -3.45
CA ASP A 209 -7.29 -21.41 -3.36
C ASP A 209 -6.74 -20.05 -2.90
N LEU A 210 -5.75 -20.06 -2.00
CA LEU A 210 -5.11 -18.84 -1.50
C LEU A 210 -4.00 -18.32 -2.41
N LYS A 211 -3.32 -19.19 -3.19
CA LYS A 211 -2.36 -18.73 -4.20
C LYS A 211 -3.01 -17.76 -5.20
N THR A 212 -4.28 -17.99 -5.54
CA THR A 212 -5.04 -17.12 -6.45
C THR A 212 -5.19 -15.68 -5.97
N LYS A 213 -5.01 -15.41 -4.67
CA LYS A 213 -5.02 -14.05 -4.09
C LYS A 213 -3.75 -13.25 -4.36
N PHE A 214 -2.75 -13.83 -5.01
CA PHE A 214 -1.45 -13.19 -5.23
C PHE A 214 -1.11 -13.13 -6.72
N THR A 215 -0.74 -11.95 -7.19
CA THR A 215 -0.10 -11.72 -8.49
C THR A 215 1.30 -11.22 -8.25
N LEU A 216 2.31 -12.02 -8.60
CA LEU A 216 3.70 -11.60 -8.52
C LEU A 216 4.07 -10.80 -9.78
N ILE A 217 4.62 -9.60 -9.60
CA ILE A 217 5.09 -8.78 -10.72
C ILE A 217 6.42 -9.35 -11.21
N ASP A 218 6.45 -9.79 -12.45
CA ASP A 218 7.68 -10.23 -13.09
C ASP A 218 8.59 -9.05 -13.44
N GLY A 219 9.89 -9.21 -13.27
CA GLY A 219 10.89 -8.23 -13.70
C GLY A 219 10.92 -6.89 -12.96
N PHE A 220 10.06 -6.64 -11.96
CA PHE A 220 10.13 -5.40 -11.17
C PHE A 220 11.42 -5.36 -10.36
N ARG A 221 12.30 -4.40 -10.67
CA ARG A 221 13.63 -4.28 -10.05
C ARG A 221 13.90 -2.82 -9.72
N VAL A 222 13.71 -2.46 -8.46
CA VAL A 222 14.09 -1.13 -7.96
C VAL A 222 14.86 -1.26 -6.66
N ASP A 223 16.01 -0.60 -6.65
CA ASP A 223 16.99 -0.66 -5.55
C ASP A 223 17.07 0.70 -4.86
N ILE A 224 15.93 1.14 -4.33
CA ILE A 224 15.83 2.39 -3.58
C ILE A 224 15.02 2.08 -2.32
N SER A 225 15.62 2.28 -1.14
CA SER A 225 14.90 2.24 0.13
C SER A 225 14.86 3.59 0.81
N SER A 226 13.75 3.92 1.47
CA SER A 226 13.65 5.14 2.27
C SER A 226 14.70 5.20 3.39
N SER A 227 15.09 4.04 3.92
CA SER A 227 16.13 3.95 4.97
C SER A 227 17.51 4.40 4.49
N GLU A 228 17.88 4.10 3.25
CA GLU A 228 19.13 4.58 2.66
C GLU A 228 19.07 6.07 2.33
N LEU A 229 17.92 6.56 1.87
CA LEU A 229 17.72 7.99 1.64
C LEU A 229 17.86 8.80 2.92
N ARG A 230 17.28 8.34 4.03
CA ARG A 230 17.47 8.97 5.35
C ARG A 230 18.94 8.99 5.78
N LYS A 231 19.68 7.89 5.58
CA LYS A 231 21.12 7.84 5.87
C LYS A 231 21.93 8.83 5.04
N LYS A 232 21.62 8.97 3.75
CA LYS A 232 22.27 9.94 2.86
C LYS A 232 21.98 11.38 3.27
N GLN A 233 20.73 11.69 3.62
CA GLN A 233 20.33 13.01 4.11
C GLN A 233 20.98 13.37 5.45
N ALA A 234 21.10 12.41 6.38
CA ALA A 234 21.76 12.64 7.68
C ALA A 234 23.29 12.79 7.58
N ALA A 235 23.89 12.41 6.45
CA ALA A 235 25.33 12.53 6.19
C ALA A 235 25.70 13.81 5.42
N THR A 236 24.71 14.64 5.05
CA THR A 236 24.87 15.90 4.32
C THR A 236 24.60 17.06 5.26
#